data_AF-A0A7S3LYR5-F1
#
_entry.id   AF-A0A7S3LYR5-F1
#
_cell.length_a   1.000
_cell.length_b   1.000
_cell.length_c   1.000
_cell.angle_alpha   90.00
_cell.angle_beta   90.00
_cell.angle_gamma   90.00
#
_symmetry.space_group_name_H-M   'P 1'
#
loop_
_entity.id
_entity.type
_entity.pdbx_description
1 polymer ?
#
loop_
_entity_poly.entity_id
_entity_poly.type
_entity_poly.pdbx_seq_one_letter_code
_entity_poly.pdbx_strand_id
1 'polypeptide(L)'
;GAIIHRLTGDRPEPRLRARIPILRWEPERPDVPCCDVSVNNSLAVANSQLVASYVAADPRVRPLVVTLKAWARARGINDRSQGTLSSFAITLMALSLLQRQHLLPSLQELAHVRGELAKDVFDC
;
A
#
# COMPACT_ATOMS: atom_id res chain seq x y z
N GLY A 1 0.01 9.16 20.64
CA GLY A 1 -1.31 9.05 21.29
C GLY A 1 -1.76 10.37 21.91
N ALA A 2 -1.07 10.84 22.96
CA ALA A 2 -1.50 11.99 23.77
C ALA A 2 -1.72 13.31 22.99
N ILE A 3 -0.95 13.55 21.92
CA ILE A 3 -1.11 14.76 21.09
C ILE A 3 -2.41 14.71 20.27
N ILE A 4 -2.71 13.59 19.62
CA ILE A 4 -3.95 13.43 18.82
C ILE A 4 -5.18 13.61 19.72
N HIS A 5 -5.22 12.92 20.86
CA HIS A 5 -6.30 13.08 21.84
C HIS A 5 -6.46 14.51 22.35
N ARG A 6 -5.35 15.26 22.50
CA ARG A 6 -5.40 16.66 22.93
C ARG A 6 -5.92 17.60 21.84
N LEU A 7 -5.71 17.28 20.57
CA LEU A 7 -6.10 18.11 19.43
C LEU A 7 -7.50 17.81 18.91
N THR A 8 -7.93 16.54 18.93
CA THR A 8 -9.21 16.12 18.34
C THR A 8 -10.22 15.60 19.36
N GLY A 9 -9.81 15.31 20.60
CA GLY A 9 -10.65 14.64 21.61
C GLY A 9 -10.74 13.12 21.43
N ASP A 10 -10.43 12.61 20.23
CA ASP A 10 -10.50 11.18 19.92
C ASP A 10 -9.36 10.38 20.57
N ARG A 11 -9.65 9.15 20.98
CA ARG A 11 -8.62 8.20 21.45
C ARG A 11 -8.16 7.30 20.29
N PRO A 12 -6.93 7.46 19.79
CA PRO A 12 -6.43 6.55 18.77
C PRO A 12 -6.15 5.15 19.35
N GLU A 13 -6.40 4.12 18.56
CA GLU A 13 -6.18 2.71 18.89
C GLU A 13 -4.73 2.30 18.54
N PRO A 14 -3.89 1.93 19.53
CA PRO A 14 -2.53 1.49 19.27
C PRO A 14 -2.47 -0.01 18.90
N ARG A 15 -1.86 -0.34 17.77
CA ARG A 15 -1.58 -1.70 17.30
C ARG A 15 -0.08 -1.97 17.30
N LEU A 16 0.47 -2.18 18.50
CA LEU A 16 1.92 -2.26 18.71
C LEU A 16 2.52 -3.67 18.56
N ARG A 17 1.68 -4.71 18.52
CA ARG A 17 2.11 -6.11 18.40
C ARG A 17 2.38 -6.56 16.96
N ALA A 18 2.00 -5.74 15.98
CA ALA A 18 2.28 -6.02 14.58
C ALA A 18 3.78 -5.79 14.27
N ARG A 19 4.26 -6.41 13.19
CA ARG A 19 5.65 -6.23 12.71
C ARG A 19 6.03 -4.76 12.53
N ILE A 20 5.10 -3.94 12.04
CA ILE A 20 5.22 -2.48 11.99
C ILE A 20 4.16 -1.92 12.95
N PRO A 21 4.56 -1.28 14.05
CA PRO A 21 3.63 -0.65 14.97
C PRO A 21 2.84 0.46 14.28
N ILE A 22 1.51 0.42 14.43
CA ILE A 22 0.59 1.39 13.84
C ILE A 22 -0.25 2.01 14.95
N LEU A 23 -0.52 3.31 14.82
CA LEU A 23 -1.52 4.03 15.58
C LEU A 23 -2.71 4.31 14.65
N ARG A 24 -3.81 3.60 14.85
CA ARG A 24 -5.05 3.82 14.09
C ARG A 24 -5.83 4.95 14.74
N TRP A 25 -6.16 5.97 13.97
CA TRP A 25 -7.02 7.06 14.39
C TRP A 25 -8.31 7.02 13.60
N GLU A 26 -9.41 6.81 14.31
CA GLU A 26 -10.76 6.75 13.77
C GLU A 26 -11.55 7.91 14.40
N PRO A 27 -11.77 9.02 13.66
CA PRO A 27 -12.50 10.16 14.17
C PRO A 27 -13.96 9.80 14.43
N GLU A 28 -14.58 10.38 15.46
CA GLU A 28 -16.04 10.25 15.68
C GLU A 28 -16.86 10.93 14.57
N ARG A 29 -16.23 11.91 13.89
CA ARG A 29 -16.83 12.67 12.80
C ARG A 29 -16.82 11.86 11.50
N PRO A 30 -18.00 11.53 10.93
CA PRO A 30 -18.09 10.67 9.74
C PRO A 30 -17.59 11.33 8.45
N ASP A 31 -17.46 12.66 8.42
CA ASP A 31 -16.88 13.42 7.31
C ASP A 31 -15.34 13.35 7.27
N VAL A 32 -14.70 12.89 8.35
CA VAL A 32 -13.24 12.78 8.44
C VAL A 32 -12.83 11.32 8.21
N PRO A 33 -11.90 11.05 7.27
CA PRO A 33 -11.47 9.69 7.00
C PRO A 33 -10.65 9.11 8.18
N CYS A 34 -10.83 7.81 8.44
CA CYS A 34 -9.96 7.04 9.32
C CYS A 34 -8.54 6.97 8.73
N CYS A 35 -7.53 7.08 9.59
CA CYS A 35 -6.12 7.11 9.20
C CYS A 35 -5.28 6.15 10.06
N ASP A 36 -4.35 5.45 9.41
CA ASP A 36 -3.32 4.65 10.07
C ASP A 36 -1.99 5.42 10.06
N VAL A 37 -1.36 5.58 11.22
CA VAL A 37 -0.07 6.26 11.37
C VAL A 37 1.01 5.27 11.76
N SER A 38 2.07 5.17 10.96
CA SER A 38 3.29 4.40 11.26
C SER A 38 4.52 5.29 11.17
N VAL A 39 5.54 5.02 11.98
CA VAL A 39 6.79 5.79 12.00
C VAL A 39 7.87 5.04 11.22
N ASN A 40 8.67 5.77 10.42
CA ASN A 40 9.82 5.26 9.66
C ASN A 40 9.53 4.07 8.73
N ASN A 41 8.33 4.03 8.14
CA ASN A 41 7.96 3.00 7.16
C ASN A 41 8.34 3.43 5.72
N SER A 42 9.62 3.70 5.49
CA SER A 42 10.15 4.14 4.18
C SER A 42 9.83 3.15 3.06
N LEU A 43 9.87 1.85 3.37
CA LEU A 43 9.50 0.80 2.42
C LEU A 43 8.05 0.91 1.94
N ALA A 44 7.10 1.27 2.82
CA ALA A 44 5.71 1.50 2.38
C ALA A 44 5.58 2.72 1.46
N VAL A 45 6.38 3.76 1.68
CA VAL A 45 6.46 4.93 0.79
C VAL A 45 6.99 4.52 -0.57
N ALA A 46 8.14 3.81 -0.62
CA ALA A 46 8.75 3.33 -1.85
C ALA A 46 7.81 2.38 -2.63
N ASN A 47 7.12 1.46 -1.94
CA ASN A 47 6.13 0.57 -2.56
C ASN A 47 4.95 1.35 -3.16
N SER A 48 4.49 2.40 -2.48
CA SER A 48 3.39 3.23 -2.99
C SER A 48 3.81 4.03 -4.22
N GLN A 49 5.03 4.55 -4.23
CA GLN A 49 5.64 5.21 -5.38
C GLN A 49 5.80 4.24 -6.56
N LEU A 50 6.28 3.02 -6.32
CA LEU A 50 6.41 1.99 -7.34
C LEU A 50 5.06 1.70 -8.02
N VAL A 51 4.01 1.47 -7.22
CA VAL A 51 2.65 1.22 -7.76
C VAL A 51 2.15 2.45 -8.53
N ALA A 52 2.41 3.66 -8.04
CA ALA A 52 2.04 4.88 -8.74
C ALA A 52 2.74 4.97 -10.11
N SER A 53 4.03 4.64 -10.19
CA SER A 53 4.77 4.59 -11.45
C SER A 53 4.18 3.59 -12.43
N TYR A 54 3.76 2.41 -11.96
CA TYR A 54 3.08 1.43 -12.82
C TYR A 54 1.72 1.93 -13.32
N VAL A 55 0.94 2.59 -12.46
CA VAL A 55 -0.35 3.18 -12.85
C VAL A 55 -0.17 4.30 -13.85
N ALA A 56 0.89 5.10 -13.73
CA ALA A 56 1.23 6.16 -14.67
C ALA A 56 1.77 5.61 -16.00
N ALA A 57 2.49 4.48 -15.96
CA ALA A 57 3.06 3.85 -17.14
C ALA A 57 2.01 3.22 -18.07
N ASP A 58 0.93 2.66 -17.53
CA ASP A 58 -0.12 2.03 -18.33
C ASP A 58 -1.54 2.28 -17.76
N PRO A 59 -2.46 2.87 -18.55
CA PRO A 59 -3.80 3.23 -18.08
C PRO A 59 -4.68 2.03 -17.73
N ARG A 60 -4.34 0.81 -18.16
CA ARG A 60 -5.09 -0.43 -17.88
C ARG A 60 -4.83 -0.97 -16.48
N VAL A 61 -3.70 -0.58 -15.86
CA VAL A 61 -3.31 -1.05 -14.52
C VAL A 61 -4.32 -0.64 -13.46
N ARG A 62 -4.70 0.64 -13.43
CA ARG A 62 -5.65 1.18 -12.44
C ARG A 62 -7.01 0.46 -12.45
N PRO A 63 -7.75 0.36 -13.57
CA PRO A 63 -9.04 -0.31 -13.58
C PRO A 63 -8.92 -1.79 -13.23
N LEU A 64 -7.87 -2.49 -13.69
CA LEU A 64 -7.66 -3.90 -13.34
C LEU A 64 -7.46 -4.09 -11.83
N VAL A 65 -6.57 -3.31 -11.21
CA VAL A 65 -6.29 -3.39 -9.76
C VAL A 65 -7.54 -3.05 -8.95
N VAL A 66 -8.29 -2.00 -9.32
CA VAL A 66 -9.53 -1.62 -8.62
C VAL A 66 -10.58 -2.72 -8.71
N THR A 67 -10.81 -3.28 -9.90
CA THR A 67 -11.78 -4.37 -10.10
C THR A 67 -11.39 -5.62 -9.32
N LEU A 68 -10.12 -6.04 -9.37
CA LEU A 68 -9.64 -7.20 -8.62
C LEU A 68 -9.75 -7.00 -7.11
N LYS A 69 -9.44 -5.81 -6.61
CA LYS A 69 -9.60 -5.48 -5.18
C LYS A 69 -11.07 -5.51 -4.75
N ALA A 70 -11.97 -4.97 -5.56
CA ALA A 70 -13.40 -4.99 -5.28
C ALA A 70 -13.95 -6.43 -5.27
N TRP A 71 -13.57 -7.24 -6.26
CA TRP A 71 -13.91 -8.66 -6.32
C TRP A 71 -13.37 -9.43 -5.12
N ALA A 72 -12.10 -9.24 -4.77
CA ALA A 72 -11.47 -9.91 -3.62
C ALA A 72 -12.12 -9.51 -2.29
N ARG A 73 -12.51 -8.24 -2.14
CA ARG A 73 -13.28 -7.77 -0.98
C ARG A 73 -14.66 -8.44 -0.90
N ALA A 74 -15.37 -8.52 -2.02
CA ALA A 74 -16.69 -9.18 -2.08
C ALA A 74 -16.63 -10.68 -1.75
N ARG A 75 -15.48 -11.32 -1.96
CA ARG A 75 -15.21 -12.73 -1.61
C ARG A 75 -14.61 -12.92 -0.22
N GLY A 76 -14.37 -11.86 0.54
CA GLY A 76 -13.78 -11.93 1.88
C GLY A 76 -12.30 -12.34 1.91
N ILE A 77 -11.57 -12.17 0.81
CA ILE A 77 -10.16 -12.59 0.68
C ILE A 77 -9.17 -11.40 0.61
N ASN A 78 -9.62 -10.20 1.00
CA ASN A 78 -8.83 -8.97 1.02
C ASN A 78 -8.78 -8.36 2.43
N ASP A 79 -8.36 -9.16 3.41
CA ASP A 79 -8.13 -8.74 4.79
C ASP A 79 -6.92 -9.47 5.40
N ARG A 80 -5.81 -8.74 5.49
CA ARG A 80 -4.56 -9.25 6.08
C ARG A 80 -4.70 -9.57 7.56
N SER A 81 -5.57 -8.86 8.29
CA SER A 81 -5.76 -9.09 9.72
C SER A 81 -6.45 -10.42 10.01
N GLN A 82 -7.21 -10.93 9.03
CA GLN A 82 -7.89 -12.23 9.07
C GLN A 82 -7.07 -13.35 8.39
N GLY A 83 -5.79 -13.10 8.07
CA GLY A 83 -4.91 -14.09 7.43
C GLY A 83 -5.11 -14.27 5.92
N THR A 84 -5.93 -13.43 5.28
CA THR A 84 -6.11 -13.45 3.81
C THR A 84 -5.15 -12.48 3.11
N LEU A 85 -5.30 -12.27 1.80
CA LEU A 85 -4.39 -11.45 1.03
C LEU A 85 -4.49 -9.96 1.42
N SER A 86 -3.35 -9.29 1.42
CA SER A 86 -3.32 -7.83 1.54
C SER A 86 -3.70 -7.17 0.22
N SER A 87 -4.24 -5.95 0.29
CA SER A 87 -4.49 -5.14 -0.91
C SER A 87 -3.25 -4.94 -1.77
N PHE A 88 -2.06 -4.83 -1.16
CA PHE A 88 -0.79 -4.74 -1.90
C PHE A 88 -0.45 -6.05 -2.63
N ALA A 89 -0.68 -7.20 -2.00
CA ALA A 89 -0.48 -8.51 -2.64
C ALA A 89 -1.38 -8.67 -3.87
N ILE A 90 -2.65 -8.25 -3.78
CA ILE A 90 -3.57 -8.24 -4.93
C ILE A 90 -3.06 -7.33 -6.05
N THR A 91 -2.56 -6.14 -5.72
CA THR A 91 -1.93 -5.24 -6.70
C THR A 91 -0.74 -5.90 -7.38
N LEU A 92 0.17 -6.53 -6.64
CA LEU A 92 1.33 -7.22 -7.22
C LEU A 92 0.92 -8.38 -8.12
N MET A 93 -0.10 -9.15 -7.75
CA MET A 93 -0.63 -10.21 -8.63
C MET A 93 -1.14 -9.64 -9.95
N ALA A 94 -1.88 -8.53 -9.91
CA ALA A 94 -2.36 -7.86 -11.12
C ALA A 94 -1.21 -7.37 -12.03
N LEU A 95 -0.18 -6.76 -11.44
CA LEU A 95 1.01 -6.33 -12.16
C LEU A 95 1.75 -7.53 -12.78
N SER A 96 1.92 -8.61 -12.02
CA SER A 96 2.59 -9.83 -12.51
C SER A 96 1.85 -10.48 -13.68
N LEU A 97 0.52 -10.39 -13.70
CA LEU A 97 -0.30 -10.90 -14.81
C LEU A 97 -0.02 -10.10 -16.09
N LEU A 98 -0.01 -8.77 -16.00
CA LEU A 98 0.30 -7.90 -17.14
C LEU A 98 1.74 -8.10 -17.65
N GLN A 99 2.69 -8.31 -16.74
CA GLN A 99 4.09 -8.62 -17.08
C GLN A 99 4.23 -9.94 -17.82
N ARG A 100 3.55 -11.01 -17.35
CA ARG A 100 3.57 -12.33 -18.01
C ARG A 100 2.92 -12.32 -19.40
N GLN A 101 1.97 -11.42 -19.63
CA GLN A 101 1.34 -11.23 -20.95
C GLN A 101 2.16 -10.30 -21.86
N HIS A 102 3.35 -9.88 -21.42
CA HIS A 102 4.20 -8.89 -22.12
C HIS A 102 3.49 -7.55 -22.38
N LEU A 103 2.49 -7.21 -21.58
CA LEU A 103 1.73 -5.96 -21.70
C LEU A 103 2.34 -4.81 -20.88
N LEU A 104 3.19 -5.13 -19.92
CA LEU A 104 3.81 -4.18 -18.99
C LEU A 104 5.23 -4.65 -18.68
N PRO A 105 6.27 -3.81 -18.82
CA PRO A 105 7.64 -4.20 -18.45
C PRO A 105 7.82 -4.23 -16.93
N SER A 106 8.86 -4.90 -16.45
CA SER A 106 9.30 -4.80 -15.05
C SER A 106 10.08 -3.50 -14.86
N LEU A 107 9.47 -2.50 -14.19
CA LEU A 107 10.12 -1.21 -13.92
C LEU A 107 11.37 -1.37 -13.05
N GLN A 108 11.38 -2.35 -12.13
CA GLN A 108 12.56 -2.64 -11.32
C GLN A 108 13.71 -3.20 -12.16
N GLU A 109 13.45 -4.09 -13.10
CA GLU A 109 14.48 -4.59 -14.02
C GLU A 109 15.02 -3.47 -14.90
N LEU A 110 14.14 -2.60 -15.41
CA LEU A 110 14.55 -1.44 -16.21
C LEU A 110 15.43 -0.47 -15.40
N ALA A 111 15.07 -0.19 -14.15
CA ALA A 111 15.87 0.66 -13.27
C ALA A 111 17.24 0.03 -12.93
N HIS A 112 17.30 -1.30 -12.81
CA HIS A 112 18.55 -2.03 -12.60
C HIS A 112 19.47 -1.93 -13.82
N VAL A 113 18.93 -2.17 -15.02
CA VAL A 113 19.67 -2.06 -16.29
C VAL A 113 20.18 -0.63 -16.52
N ARG A 114 19.41 0.38 -16.09
CA ARG A 114 19.81 1.80 -16.19
C ARG A 114 20.81 2.25 -15.12
N GLY A 115 21.15 1.41 -14.15
CA GLY A 115 22.07 1.74 -13.05
C GLY A 115 21.51 2.73 -12.03
N GLU A 116 20.19 2.92 -11.99
CA GLU A 116 19.51 3.93 -11.15
C GLU A 116 19.17 3.43 -9.73
N LEU A 117 19.25 2.11 -9.47
CA LEU A 117 18.82 1.50 -8.19
C LEU A 117 19.84 1.59 -7.04
N ALA A 118 21.04 2.14 -7.26
CA ALA A 118 22.15 1.97 -6.31
C ALA A 118 22.22 3.01 -5.18
N LYS A 119 21.24 3.92 -4.98
CA LYS A 119 21.40 4.99 -3.97
C LYS A 119 20.26 5.18 -2.96
N ASP A 120 19.00 4.88 -3.29
CA ASP A 120 17.90 5.44 -2.46
C ASP A 120 16.95 4.42 -1.81
N VAL A 121 17.16 3.10 -1.97
CA VAL A 121 16.21 2.07 -1.48
C VAL A 121 16.74 1.22 -0.32
N PHE A 122 18.06 1.15 -0.12
CA PHE A 122 18.69 0.29 0.90
C PHE A 122 19.42 1.03 2.03
N ASP A 123 19.41 2.37 2.05
CA ASP A 123 19.96 3.19 3.14
C ASP A 123 18.85 3.73 4.08
N CYS A 124 17.92 2.86 4.49
CA CYS A 124 16.96 3.14 5.57
C CYS A 124 16.92 1.99 6.57
#